data_AF-A0A2N7XSL8-F1
#
_entry.id   AF-A0A2N7XSL8-F1
#
_cell.length_a   1.000
_cell.length_b   1.000
_cell.length_c   1.000
_cell.angle_alpha   90.00
_cell.angle_beta   90.00
_cell.angle_gamma   90.00
#
_symmetry.space_group_name_H-M   'P 1'
#
loop_
_entity.id
_entity.type
_entity.pdbx_description
1 polymer ?
#
loop_
_entity_poly.entity_id
_entity_poly.type
_entity_poly.pdbx_seq_one_letter_code
_entity_poly.pdbx_strand_id
1 'polypeptide(L)'
;VLIARGPRIEARDIVLVDGSQLAQEHAATEGRLEIEGLVGRTVEEVERELILQTLQRCHGNRTSASGILGISVRTMRNKLKTFI
;
A
#
# COMPACT_ATOMS: atom_id res chain seq x y z
N VAL A 1 -26.68 -8.14 3.27
CA VAL A 1 -27.26 -9.14 4.21
C VAL A 1 -26.35 -9.25 5.42
N LEU A 2 -26.88 -9.36 6.64
CA LEU A 2 -26.07 -9.45 7.86
C LEU A 2 -26.24 -10.84 8.46
N ILE A 3 -25.14 -11.58 8.61
CA ILE A 3 -25.12 -12.91 9.23
C ILE A 3 -24.03 -12.93 10.29
N ALA A 4 -24.41 -12.75 11.56
CA ALA A 4 -23.48 -12.83 12.68
C ALA A 4 -23.25 -14.29 13.09
N ARG A 5 -21.98 -14.72 13.19
CA ARG A 5 -21.60 -16.07 13.65
C ARG A 5 -21.28 -16.16 15.15
N GLY A 6 -21.43 -15.06 15.88
CA GLY A 6 -21.07 -14.97 17.30
C GLY A 6 -21.86 -13.88 18.05
N PRO A 7 -21.49 -13.58 19.30
CA PRO A 7 -22.21 -12.64 20.16
C PRO A 7 -21.96 -11.16 19.82
N ARG A 8 -21.07 -10.88 18.87
CA ARG A 8 -20.75 -9.53 18.39
C ARG A 8 -20.77 -9.52 16.87
N ILE A 9 -21.20 -8.39 16.31
CA ILE A 9 -21.19 -8.15 14.86
C ILE A 9 -19.78 -7.63 14.50
N GLU A 10 -19.10 -8.34 13.61
CA GLU A 10 -17.79 -7.98 13.08
C GLU A 10 -17.90 -7.55 11.60
N ALA A 11 -16.87 -6.89 11.05
CA ALA A 11 -16.85 -6.47 9.65
C ALA A 11 -17.05 -7.63 8.65
N ARG A 12 -16.65 -8.85 9.04
CA ARG A 12 -16.85 -10.08 8.23
C ARG A 12 -18.31 -10.51 8.12
N ASP A 13 -19.17 -10.02 9.02
CA ASP A 13 -20.60 -10.36 9.07
C ASP A 13 -21.43 -9.46 8.14
N ILE A 14 -20.80 -8.43 7.57
CA ILE A 14 -21.44 -7.45 6.68
C ILE A 14 -21.20 -7.87 5.22
N VAL A 15 -22.28 -8.28 4.55
CA VAL A 15 -22.31 -8.57 3.11
C VAL A 15 -22.98 -7.42 2.37
N LEU A 16 -22.27 -6.85 1.41
CA LEU A 16 -22.71 -5.77 0.54
C LEU A 16 -23.78 -6.25 -0.46
N VAL A 17 -24.40 -5.31 -1.18
CA VAL A 17 -25.52 -5.59 -2.10
C VAL A 17 -25.09 -6.47 -3.29
N ASP A 18 -23.81 -6.42 -3.64
CA ASP A 18 -23.20 -7.24 -4.70
C ASP A 18 -22.73 -8.62 -4.21
N GLY A 19 -22.96 -8.97 -2.94
CA GLY A 19 -22.56 -10.23 -2.34
C GLY A 19 -21.12 -10.27 -1.83
N SER A 20 -20.35 -9.18 -1.96
CA SER A 20 -18.99 -9.10 -1.42
C SER A 20 -19.00 -8.87 0.10
N GLN A 21 -17.98 -9.40 0.79
CA GLN A 21 -17.80 -9.19 2.23
C GLN A 21 -16.96 -7.94 2.50
N LEU A 22 -17.41 -7.09 3.44
CA LEU A 22 -16.69 -5.86 3.79
C LEU A 22 -15.26 -6.13 4.32
N ALA A 23 -15.05 -7.27 4.97
CA ALA A 23 -13.72 -7.71 5.41
C ALA A 23 -12.74 -8.01 4.25
N GLN A 24 -13.22 -8.45 3.08
CA GLN A 24 -12.37 -8.68 1.90
C GLN A 24 -11.91 -7.37 1.27
N GLU A 25 -12.73 -6.31 1.30
CA GLU A 25 -12.34 -4.99 0.81
C GLU A 25 -11.27 -4.34 1.70
N HIS A 26 -11.37 -4.53 3.02
CA HIS A 26 -10.40 -3.97 3.97
C HIS A 26 -9.06 -4.72 4.00
N ALA A 27 -9.03 -6.00 3.62
CA ALA A 27 -7.78 -6.78 3.53
C ALA A 27 -6.78 -6.19 2.51
N ALA A 28 -7.24 -5.36 1.57
CA ALA A 28 -6.37 -4.65 0.63
C ALA A 28 -5.73 -3.36 1.21
N THR A 29 -6.10 -2.94 2.43
CA THR A 29 -5.70 -1.64 3.00
C THR A 29 -4.85 -1.75 4.27
N GLU A 30 -4.89 -2.87 4.99
CA GLU A 30 -3.95 -3.13 6.10
C GLU A 30 -2.72 -3.89 5.60
N GLY A 31 -1.89 -3.19 4.83
CA GLY A 31 -0.61 -3.70 4.36
C GLY A 31 0.36 -3.92 5.52
N ARG A 32 0.32 -5.11 6.14
CA ARG A 32 1.45 -5.59 6.93
C ARG A 32 2.64 -5.65 5.98
N LEU A 33 3.63 -4.79 6.21
CA LEU A 33 4.90 -4.88 5.50
C LEU A 33 5.51 -6.26 5.82
N GLU A 34 5.64 -7.12 4.82
CA GLU A 34 6.33 -8.41 4.95
C GLU A 34 7.84 -8.17 5.02
N ILE A 35 8.32 -7.79 6.21
CA ILE A 35 9.74 -7.46 6.43
C ILE A 35 10.65 -8.65 6.07
N GLU A 36 10.19 -9.88 6.28
CA GLU A 36 10.93 -11.10 5.92
C GLU A 36 11.28 -11.15 4.42
N GLY A 37 10.40 -10.67 3.54
CA GLY A 37 10.65 -10.59 2.10
C GLY A 37 11.68 -9.54 1.68
N LEU A 38 12.07 -8.64 2.60
CA LEU A 38 13.08 -7.61 2.35
C LEU A 38 14.49 -8.06 2.79
N VAL A 39 14.61 -9.11 3.60
CA VAL A 39 15.90 -9.59 4.13
C VAL A 39 16.74 -10.16 2.99
N GLY A 40 17.99 -9.69 2.89
CA GLY A 40 18.93 -10.09 1.84
C GLY A 40 18.93 -9.20 0.60
N ARG A 41 17.99 -8.25 0.50
CA ARG A 41 18.03 -7.18 -0.52
C ARG A 41 18.87 -6.00 -0.04
N THR A 42 19.46 -5.28 -0.99
CA THR A 42 20.13 -4.02 -0.67
C THR A 42 19.12 -2.92 -0.37
N VAL A 43 19.54 -1.93 0.42
CA VAL A 43 18.70 -0.75 0.72
C VAL A 43 18.31 -0.03 -0.58
N GLU A 44 19.21 0.01 -1.57
CA GLU A 44 18.97 0.66 -2.85
C GLU A 44 17.87 -0.05 -3.67
N GLU A 45 17.87 -1.39 -3.72
CA GLU A 45 16.83 -2.16 -4.42
C GLU A 45 15.46 -1.97 -3.77
N VAL A 46 15.39 -2.07 -2.44
CA VAL A 46 14.14 -1.88 -1.69
C VAL A 46 13.62 -0.46 -1.88
N GLU A 47 14.50 0.54 -1.79
CA GLU A 47 14.14 1.94 -2.00
C GLU A 47 13.65 2.20 -3.44
N ARG A 48 14.34 1.66 -4.45
CA ARG A 48 13.96 1.80 -5.86
C ARG A 48 12.56 1.25 -6.10
N GLU A 49 12.29 0.04 -5.64
CA GLU A 49 11.00 -0.61 -5.81
C GLU A 49 9.89 0.18 -5.09
N LEU A 50 10.13 0.60 -3.84
CA LEU A 50 9.19 1.39 -3.07
C LEU A 50 8.83 2.73 -3.75
N ILE A 51 9.83 3.43 -4.29
CA ILE A 51 9.63 4.68 -5.03
C ILE A 51 8.81 4.47 -6.30
N LEU A 52 9.13 3.43 -7.08
CA LEU A 52 8.43 3.15 -8.34
C LEU A 52 6.97 2.73 -8.11
N GLN A 53 6.71 1.85 -7.15
CA GLN A 53 5.34 1.45 -6.80
C GLN A 53 4.51 2.63 -6.29
N THR A 54 5.10 3.51 -5.47
CA THR A 54 4.42 4.71 -4.97
C THR A 54 4.12 5.70 -6.09
N LEU A 55 5.03 5.84 -7.07
CA LEU A 55 4.77 6.66 -8.25
C LEU A 55 3.65 6.08 -9.11
N GLN A 56 3.61 4.76 -9.32
CA GLN A 56 2.52 4.11 -10.05
C GLN A 56 1.17 4.38 -9.36
N ARG A 57 1.09 4.23 -8.04
CA ARG A 57 -0.11 4.54 -7.25
C ARG A 57 -0.53 6.01 -7.37
N CYS A 58 0.44 6.91 -7.52
CA CYS A 58 0.23 8.34 -7.72
C CYS A 58 0.12 8.75 -9.20
N HIS A 59 -0.01 7.81 -10.14
CA HIS A 59 -0.08 8.09 -11.58
C HIS A 59 1.09 8.95 -12.10
N GLY A 60 2.29 8.74 -11.56
CA GLY A 60 3.51 9.49 -11.90
C GLY A 60 3.61 10.87 -11.23
N ASN A 61 2.67 11.26 -10.37
CA ASN A 61 2.73 12.52 -9.65
C ASN A 61 3.80 12.49 -8.56
N ARG A 62 4.95 13.10 -8.87
CA ARG A 62 6.11 13.20 -7.98
C ARG A 62 5.82 13.96 -6.69
N THR A 63 4.99 15.00 -6.71
CA THR A 63 4.67 15.78 -5.50
C THR A 63 3.88 14.92 -4.51
N SER A 64 2.83 14.24 -4.99
CA SER A 64 2.03 13.34 -4.16
C SER A 64 2.83 12.15 -3.67
N ALA A 65 3.62 11.51 -4.54
CA ALA A 65 4.47 10.38 -4.15
C ALA A 65 5.53 10.77 -3.10
N SER A 66 6.13 11.96 -3.23
CA SER A 66 7.10 12.46 -2.24
C SER A 66 6.44 12.71 -0.89
N GLY A 67 5.21 13.21 -0.88
CA GLY A 67 4.41 13.39 0.33
C GLY A 67 4.09 12.07 1.03
N ILE A 68 3.77 11.02 0.28
CA ILE A 68 3.54 9.67 0.83
C ILE A 68 4.82 9.07 1.41
N LEU A 69 5.95 9.21 0.72
CA LEU A 69 7.24 8.67 1.17
C LEU A 69 7.92 9.50 2.26
N GLY A 70 7.42 10.71 2.57
CA GLY A 70 8.01 11.59 3.57
C GLY A 70 9.36 12.19 3.15
N ILE A 71 9.62 12.34 1.85
CA ILE A 71 10.85 12.96 1.32
C ILE A 71 10.54 14.25 0.56
N SER A 72 11.56 15.09 0.36
CA SER A 72 11.39 16.30 -0.48
C SER A 72 11.22 15.94 -1.96
N VAL A 73 10.49 16.77 -2.70
CA VAL A 73 10.37 16.62 -4.18
C VAL A 73 11.75 16.71 -4.87
N ARG A 74 12.71 17.45 -4.28
CA ARG A 74 14.10 17.48 -4.75
C ARG A 74 14.77 16.12 -4.58
N THR A 75 14.61 15.49 -3.42
CA THR A 75 15.13 14.16 -3.13
C THR A 75 14.53 13.13 -4.08
N MET A 76 13.21 13.14 -4.27
CA MET A 76 12.51 12.28 -5.23
C MET A 76 13.10 12.41 -6.64
N ARG A 77 13.31 13.65 -7.11
CA ARG A 77 13.90 13.91 -8.43
C ARG A 77 15.31 13.35 -8.55
N ASN A 78 16.13 13.55 -7.52
CA ASN A 78 17.51 13.05 -7.50
C ASN A 78 17.54 11.52 -7.56
N LYS A 79 16.70 10.85 -6.78
CA LYS A 79 16.60 9.38 -6.80
C LYS A 79 16.16 8.86 -8.17
N LEU A 80 15.14 9.48 -8.77
CA LEU A 80 14.71 9.11 -10.12
C LEU A 80 15.82 9.27 -11.18
N LYS A 81 16.67 10.29 -11.06
CA LYS A 81 17.83 10.48 -11.95
C LYS A 81 18.91 9.41 -11.74
N THR A 82 19.01 8.82 -10.56
CA THR A 82 19.96 7.72 -10.31
C THR A 82 19.45 6.41 -10.90
N PHE A 83 18.13 6.23 -11.01
CA PHE A 83 17.52 5.00 -11.50
C PHE A 83 17.31 4.94 -13.02
N ILE A 84 17.21 6.09 -13.68
CA ILE A 84 16.95 6.30 -15.11
C ILE A 84 18.18 6.94 -15.75
#